data_AF-A0A8E2H3P1-F1
#
_entry.id   AF-A0A8E2H3P1-F1
#
_cell.length_a   1.000
_cell.length_b   1.000
_cell.length_c   1.000
_cell.angle_alpha   90.00
_cell.angle_beta   90.00
_cell.angle_gamma   90.00
#
_symmetry.space_group_name_H-M   'P 1'
#
loop_
_entity.id
_entity.type
_entity.pdbx_description
1 polymer ?
#
loop_
_entity_poly.entity_id
_entity_poly.type
_entity_poly.pdbx_seq_one_letter_code
_entity_poly.pdbx_strand_id
1 'polypeptide(L)' 'MTDDATPRPIQRATQRPGTFTKPQHWTNDPVPTPAPPKDEEDPEGLSPTRYGDFTRKGIAWDF' A
#
# COMPACT_ATOMS: atom_id res chain seq x y z
N MET A 1 -22.68 -39.16 -32.73
CA MET A 1 -22.67 -39.36 -31.27
C MET A 1 -21.70 -38.34 -30.71
N THR A 2 -22.25 -37.24 -30.23
CA THR A 2 -21.55 -36.06 -29.73
C THR A 2 -21.15 -36.32 -28.28
N ASP A 3 -19.85 -36.41 -28.00
CA ASP A 3 -19.31 -36.47 -26.64
C ASP A 3 -19.27 -35.04 -26.08
N ASP A 4 -20.29 -34.69 -25.30
CA ASP A 4 -20.32 -33.47 -24.49
C ASP A 4 -19.39 -33.65 -23.29
N ALA A 5 -18.10 -33.38 -23.50
CA ALA A 5 -17.08 -33.44 -22.45
C ALA A 5 -17.16 -32.20 -21.54
N THR A 6 -18.25 -32.06 -20.78
CA THR A 6 -18.33 -31.07 -19.70
C THR A 6 -17.35 -31.51 -18.58
N PRO A 7 -16.31 -30.71 -18.24
CA PRO A 7 -15.38 -31.08 -17.18
C PRO A 7 -16.09 -31.05 -15.83
N ARG A 8 -16.10 -32.19 -15.14
CA ARG A 8 -16.65 -32.30 -13.78
C ARG A 8 -15.85 -31.42 -12.81
N PRO A 9 -16.50 -30.70 -11.89
CA PRO A 9 -15.80 -29.85 -10.93
C PRO A 9 -14.90 -30.71 -10.04
N ILE A 10 -13.59 -30.44 -10.09
CA ILE A 10 -12.61 -31.09 -9.22
C ILE A 10 -12.80 -30.61 -7.77
N GLN A 11 -12.96 -31.55 -6.84
CA GLN A 11 -13.07 -31.21 -5.42
C GLN A 11 -11.70 -30.78 -4.88
N ARG A 12 -11.64 -29.60 -4.26
CA ARG A 12 -10.41 -29.10 -3.64
C ARG A 12 -10.17 -29.82 -2.30
N ALA A 13 -8.91 -30.17 -2.02
CA ALA A 13 -8.51 -30.83 -0.78
C ALA A 13 -8.74 -29.98 0.49
N THR A 14 -8.87 -28.66 0.34
CA THR A 14 -9.12 -27.73 1.44
C THR A 14 -10.25 -26.77 1.10
N GLN A 15 -10.99 -26.36 2.13
CA GLN A 15 -12.08 -25.40 2.03
C GLN A 15 -11.69 -24.15 2.81
N ARG A 16 -11.98 -22.96 2.24
CA ARG A 16 -11.78 -21.70 2.96
C ARG A 16 -12.77 -21.65 4.12
N PRO A 17 -12.34 -21.32 5.35
CA PRO A 17 -13.25 -21.08 6.46
C PRO A 17 -14.33 -20.06 6.10
N GLY A 18 -15.59 -20.36 6.44
CA GLY A 18 -16.75 -19.61 5.95
C GLY A 18 -16.85 -18.17 6.46
N THR A 19 -16.24 -17.87 7.61
CA THR A 19 -16.40 -16.57 8.26
C THR A 19 -15.04 -16.01 8.67
N PHE A 20 -14.83 -14.74 8.33
CA PHE A 20 -13.75 -13.92 8.83
C PHE A 20 -14.34 -12.87 9.78
N THR A 21 -13.93 -12.90 11.05
CA THR A 21 -14.37 -11.91 12.04
C THR A 21 -13.44 -10.70 11.97
N LYS A 22 -13.96 -9.57 11.51
CA LYS A 22 -13.25 -8.29 11.51
C LYS A 22 -13.00 -7.82 12.95
N PRO A 23 -11.77 -7.40 13.32
CA PRO A 23 -11.50 -6.79 14.62
C PRO A 23 -12.27 -5.47 14.82
N GLN A 24 -12.69 -5.18 16.06
CA GLN A 24 -13.49 -3.97 16.39
C GLN A 24 -12.84 -2.64 15.97
N HIS A 25 -11.51 -2.54 16.00
CA HIS A 25 -10.78 -1.31 15.64
C HIS A 25 -10.62 -1.12 14.13
N TRP A 26 -11.07 -2.10 13.32
CA TRP A 26 -10.82 -2.10 11.90
C TRP A 26 -11.97 -1.40 11.19
N THR A 27 -11.75 -0.15 10.74
CA THR A 27 -12.70 0.59 9.92
C THR A 27 -12.36 0.48 8.43
N ASN A 28 -13.38 0.57 7.58
CA ASN A 28 -13.22 0.75 6.12
C ASN A 28 -13.53 2.20 5.71
N ASP A 29 -13.74 3.08 6.68
CA ASP A 29 -14.00 4.48 6.43
C ASP A 29 -12.81 5.10 5.68
N PRO A 30 -13.06 6.02 4.73
CA PRO A 30 -11.99 6.75 4.09
C PRO A 30 -11.16 7.48 5.15
N VAL A 31 -9.86 7.56 4.91
CA VAL A 31 -8.99 8.39 5.74
C VAL A 31 -9.51 9.83 5.74
N PRO A 32 -9.38 10.58 6.86
CA PRO A 32 -9.77 11.97 6.91
C PRO A 32 -9.14 12.78 5.79
N THR A 33 -9.85 13.79 5.31
CA THR A 33 -9.30 14.73 4.34
C THR A 33 -8.03 15.38 4.92
N PRO A 34 -6.92 15.43 4.16
CA PRO A 34 -5.72 16.11 4.61
C PRO A 34 -6.03 17.55 5.02
N ALA A 35 -5.44 18.00 6.13
CA ALA A 35 -5.47 19.41 6.47
C ALA A 35 -4.70 20.20 5.40
N PRO A 36 -5.08 21.47 5.13
CA PRO A 36 -4.24 22.34 4.33
C PRO A 36 -2.84 22.43 4.96
N PRO A 37 -1.78 22.55 4.15
CA PRO A 37 -0.46 22.81 4.68
C PRO A 37 -0.52 24.08 5.53
N LYS A 38 0.11 24.05 6.70
CA LYS A 38 0.34 25.28 7.45
C LYS A 38 1.45 26.03 6.73
N ASP A 39 1.26 27.33 6.53
CA ASP A 39 2.34 28.23 6.14
C ASP A 39 3.28 28.39 7.35
N GLU A 40 4.09 27.36 7.60
CA GLU A 40 5.23 27.44 8.49
C GLU A 40 6.41 27.92 7.64
N GLU A 41 7.02 29.03 8.02
CA GLU A 41 8.31 29.42 7.45
C GLU A 41 9.29 28.28 7.69
N ASP A 42 9.83 27.69 6.62
CA ASP A 42 10.89 26.70 6.73
C ASP A 42 12.05 27.35 7.50
N PRO A 43 12.37 26.91 8.73
CA PRO A 43 13.45 27.51 9.49
C PRO A 43 14.81 27.32 8.81
N GLU A 44 14.91 26.41 7.83
CA GLU A 44 16.11 26.16 7.03
C GLU A 44 16.04 26.77 5.61
N GLY A 45 14.94 27.46 5.26
CA GLY A 45 14.76 28.17 3.98
C GLY A 45 14.53 27.26 2.76
N LEU A 46 14.12 27.87 1.63
CA LEU A 46 13.81 27.17 0.37
C LEU A 46 14.91 26.17 0.00
N SER A 47 14.59 24.88 0.12
CA SER A 47 15.51 23.79 -0.23
C SER A 47 15.84 23.94 -1.72
N PRO A 48 17.12 24.12 -2.09
CA PRO A 48 17.47 24.24 -3.50
C PRO A 48 17.08 22.93 -4.17
N THR A 49 16.22 23.01 -5.19
CA THR A 49 15.79 21.85 -5.97
C THR A 49 17.01 21.28 -6.72
N ARG A 50 17.75 20.43 -6.02
CA ARG A 50 18.67 19.44 -6.56
C ARG A 50 18.60 18.22 -5.63
N TYR A 51 17.74 17.27 -6.00
CA TYR A 51 17.98 15.87 -5.64
C TYR A 51 19.29 15.48 -6.32
N GLY A 52 20.40 15.53 -5.58
CA GLY A 52 21.73 15.30 -6.13
C GLY A 52 22.71 14.95 -5.03
N ASP A 53 23.04 13.67 -4.94
CA ASP A 53 24.14 13.07 -4.19
C ASP A 53 24.36 13.63 -2.78
N PHE A 54 23.57 13.15 -1.81
CA PHE A 54 23.90 13.34 -0.40
C PHE A 54 25.12 12.48 -0.05
N THR A 55 26.33 13.04 -0.17
CA THR A 55 27.56 12.37 0.23
C THR A 55 28.05 12.92 1.58
N ARG A 56 28.11 12.07 2.61
CA ARG A 56 28.75 12.40 3.90
C ARG A 56 29.90 11.45 4.18
N LYS A 57 31.11 11.99 4.37
CA LYS A 57 32.34 11.20 4.60
C LYS A 57 32.60 10.15 3.49
N GLY A 58 32.26 10.47 2.24
CA GLY A 58 32.47 9.59 1.09
C GLY A 58 31.41 8.51 0.89
N ILE A 59 30.30 8.53 1.65
CA ILE A 59 29.20 7.57 1.50
C ILE A 59 27.97 8.32 0.98
N ALA A 60 27.42 7.84 -0.15
CA ALA A 60 26.21 8.38 -0.76
C ALA A 60 24.95 7.72 -0.17
N TRP A 61 23.94 8.53 0.14
CA TRP A 61 22.61 8.10 0.57
C TRP A 61 21.57 8.47 -0.50
N ASP A 62 20.69 7.53 -0.83
CA ASP A 62 19.48 7.74 -1.64
C ASP A 62 18.28 7.01 -0.99
N PHE A 63 17.08 7.59 -1.07
CA PHE A 63 15.84 7.06 -0.46
C PHE A 63 14.93 6.40 -1.48
#